data_AF-E9GSP4-F1
#
_entry.id   AF-E9GSP4-F1
#
_cell.length_a   1.000
_cell.length_b   1.000
_cell.length_c   1.000
_cell.angle_alpha   90.00
_cell.angle_beta   90.00
_cell.angle_gamma   90.00
#
_symmetry.space_group_name_H-M   'P 1'
#
loop_
_entity.id
_entity.type
_entity.pdbx_description
1 polymer ?
#
loop_
_entity_poly.entity_id
_entity_poly.type
_entity_poly.pdbx_seq_one_letter_code
_entity_poly.pdbx_strand_id
1 'polypeptide(L)'
;LNISREMPIVEALHVQAEADKNDKAVKDLVMLLFETSLLSSGFSLEEPAVHASRIYRMIKLGLGIDEDDVPSGGEEAKAEEEMPPLENNEDA
;
A
#
# COMPACT_ATOMS: atom_id res chain seq x y z
N LEU A 1 -5.68 5.07 18.60
CA LEU A 1 -4.97 5.70 17.47
C LEU A 1 -4.31 6.98 17.98
N ASN A 2 -2.97 7.06 17.98
CA ASN A 2 -2.20 8.15 18.58
C ASN A 2 -1.91 9.21 17.50
N ILE A 3 -2.98 9.89 17.05
CA ILE A 3 -2.99 10.82 15.89
C ILE A 3 -2.15 12.09 16.17
N SER A 4 -1.79 12.35 17.44
CA SER A 4 -1.11 13.58 17.85
C SER A 4 0.37 13.69 17.42
N ARG A 5 1.02 12.59 17.03
CA ARG A 5 2.45 12.58 16.65
C ARG A 5 2.68 12.70 15.13
N GLU A 6 1.61 12.66 14.33
CA GLU A 6 1.64 12.68 12.84
C GLU A 6 1.35 14.07 12.23
N MET A 7 1.21 15.11 13.05
CA MET A 7 0.82 16.44 12.58
C MET A 7 1.64 17.00 11.41
N PRO A 8 2.98 16.79 11.30
CA PRO A 8 3.74 17.33 10.17
C PRO A 8 3.36 16.71 8.81
N ILE A 9 3.05 15.41 8.78
CA ILE A 9 2.72 14.70 7.54
C ILE A 9 1.33 15.11 7.06
N VAL A 10 0.37 15.17 7.98
CA VAL A 10 -1.01 15.59 7.66
C VAL A 10 -1.05 17.05 7.22
N GLU A 11 -0.26 17.92 7.86
CA GLU A 11 -0.17 19.34 7.47
C GLU A 11 0.48 19.51 6.08
N ALA A 12 1.57 18.79 5.79
CA ALA A 12 2.19 18.79 4.47
C ALA A 12 1.23 18.28 3.38
N LEU A 13 0.50 17.19 3.65
CA LEU A 13 -0.54 16.66 2.77
C LEU A 13 -1.66 17.68 2.51
N HIS A 14 -2.09 18.39 3.55
CA HIS A 14 -3.11 19.43 3.43
C HIS A 14 -2.65 20.57 2.51
N VAL A 15 -1.43 21.07 2.71
CA VAL A 15 -0.86 22.12 1.86
C VAL A 15 -0.78 21.67 0.40
N GLN A 16 -0.33 20.44 0.15
CA GLN A 16 -0.19 19.93 -1.21
C GLN A 16 -1.55 19.63 -1.87
N ALA A 17 -2.54 19.17 -1.11
CA ALA A 17 -3.91 18.99 -1.59
C ALA A 17 -4.61 20.32 -1.94
N GLU A 18 -4.33 21.39 -1.19
CA GLU A 18 -4.83 22.72 -1.52
C GLU A 18 -4.16 23.30 -2.79
N ALA A 19 -2.90 22.96 -3.03
CA ALA A 19 -2.19 23.35 -4.25
C ALA A 19 -2.71 22.60 -5.49
N ASP A 20 -2.94 21.29 -5.40
CA ASP A 20 -3.56 20.49 -6.45
C ASP A 20 -4.44 19.37 -5.88
N LYS A 21 -5.76 19.55 -6.00
CA LYS A 21 -6.78 18.57 -5.55
C LYS A 21 -6.77 17.28 -6.38
N ASN A 22 -6.11 17.29 -7.54
CA ASN A 22 -6.03 16.16 -8.43
C ASN A 22 -4.67 15.45 -8.40
N ASP A 23 -3.74 15.88 -7.54
CA ASP A 23 -2.45 15.23 -7.38
C ASP A 23 -2.63 13.76 -6.97
N LYS A 24 -2.24 12.86 -7.89
CA LYS A 24 -2.32 11.41 -7.72
C LYS A 24 -1.43 10.93 -6.59
N ALA A 25 -0.25 11.52 -6.41
CA ALA A 25 0.67 11.16 -5.35
C ALA A 25 0.11 11.54 -3.97
N VAL A 26 -0.55 12.69 -3.85
CA VAL A 26 -1.24 13.10 -2.60
C VAL A 26 -2.38 12.13 -2.27
N LYS A 27 -3.23 11.79 -3.25
CA LYS A 27 -4.33 10.83 -3.07
C LYS A 27 -3.82 9.45 -2.63
N ASP A 28 -2.73 8.99 -3.23
CA ASP A 28 -2.10 7.74 -2.85
C ASP A 28 -1.53 7.79 -1.44
N LEU A 29 -0.83 8.87 -1.07
CA LEU A 29 -0.25 8.98 0.26
C LEU A 29 -1.33 9.00 1.35
N VAL A 30 -2.46 9.69 1.12
CA VAL A 30 -3.62 9.67 2.03
C VAL A 30 -4.19 8.26 2.18
N MET A 31 -4.37 7.53 1.08
CA MET A 31 -4.90 6.17 1.16
C MET A 31 -3.92 5.20 1.85
N LEU A 32 -2.63 5.37 1.62
CA LEU A 32 -1.59 4.59 2.28
C LEU A 32 -1.59 4.80 3.80
N LEU A 33 -1.75 6.06 4.25
CA LEU A 33 -1.91 6.41 5.67
C LEU A 33 -3.14 5.73 6.31
N PHE A 34 -4.25 5.71 5.58
CA PHE A 34 -5.48 5.06 6.04
C PHE A 34 -5.32 3.54 6.18
N GLU A 35 -4.79 2.87 5.15
CA GLU A 35 -4.56 1.42 5.15
C GLU A 35 -3.51 1.00 6.19
N THR A 36 -2.46 1.81 6.39
CA THR A 36 -1.47 1.58 7.45
C THR A 36 -2.09 1.72 8.84
N SER A 37 -3.02 2.67 9.00
CA SER A 37 -3.78 2.84 10.24
C SER A 37 -4.71 1.64 10.50
N LEU A 38 -5.33 1.08 9.47
CA LEU A 38 -6.10 -0.16 9.55
C LEU A 38 -5.23 -1.34 9.99
N LEU A 39 -4.10 -1.57 9.31
CA LEU A 39 -3.17 -2.64 9.65
C LEU A 39 -2.63 -2.53 11.08
N SER A 40 -2.19 -1.34 11.48
CA SER A 40 -1.66 -1.10 12.84
C SER A 40 -2.71 -1.19 13.94
N SER A 41 -4.00 -1.01 13.60
CA SER A 41 -5.12 -1.23 14.51
C SER A 41 -5.64 -2.67 14.52
N GLY A 42 -5.03 -3.57 13.74
CA GLY A 42 -5.35 -4.99 13.70
C GLY A 42 -6.51 -5.35 12.75
N PHE A 43 -6.89 -4.44 11.86
CA PHE A 43 -7.85 -4.73 10.80
C PHE A 43 -7.14 -5.30 9.57
N SER A 44 -7.83 -6.18 8.85
CA SER A 44 -7.40 -6.67 7.54
C SER A 44 -7.72 -5.65 6.45
N LEU A 45 -6.92 -5.64 5.39
CA LEU A 45 -7.22 -4.86 4.18
C LEU A 45 -8.24 -5.61 3.30
N GLU A 46 -9.15 -4.87 2.69
CA GLU A 46 -10.10 -5.43 1.71
C GLU A 46 -9.38 -5.86 0.43
N GLU A 47 -8.42 -5.05 -0.05
CA GLU A 47 -7.67 -5.31 -1.27
C GLU A 47 -6.15 -5.18 -1.07
N PRO A 48 -5.48 -6.20 -0.50
CA PRO A 48 -4.04 -6.17 -0.23
C PRO A 48 -3.18 -5.92 -1.47
N ALA A 49 -3.61 -6.39 -2.64
CA ALA A 49 -2.90 -6.20 -3.91
C ALA A 49 -2.88 -4.73 -4.36
N VAL A 50 -3.96 -3.98 -4.09
CA VAL A 50 -4.04 -2.55 -4.41
C VAL A 50 -3.16 -1.74 -3.47
N HIS A 51 -3.14 -2.08 -2.18
CA HIS A 51 -2.22 -1.49 -1.21
C HIS A 51 -0.75 -1.71 -1.63
N ALA A 52 -0.38 -2.93 -2.02
CA ALA A 52 0.97 -3.24 -2.50
C ALA A 52 1.33 -2.44 -3.76
N SER A 53 0.42 -2.38 -4.74
CA SER A 53 0.61 -1.61 -5.97
C SER A 53 0.84 -0.12 -5.69
N ARG A 54 0.16 0.43 -4.68
CA ARG A 54 0.34 1.81 -4.22
C ARG A 54 1.72 2.03 -3.59
N ILE A 55 2.19 1.11 -2.74
CA ILE A 55 3.54 1.15 -2.16
C ILE A 55 4.60 1.16 -3.28
N TYR A 56 4.49 0.26 -4.26
CA TYR A 56 5.42 0.21 -5.39
C TYR A 56 5.48 1.54 -6.15
N ARG A 57 4.34 2.17 -6.39
CA ARG A 57 4.27 3.47 -7.06
C ARG A 57 4.95 4.58 -6.24
N MET A 58 4.73 4.60 -4.92
CA MET A 58 5.37 5.57 -4.03
C MET A 58 6.89 5.38 -3.98
N ILE A 59 7.37 4.13 -3.99
CA ILE A 59 8.81 3.82 -4.05
C ILE A 59 9.41 4.30 -5.38
N LYS A 60 8.74 4.03 -6.51
CA LYS A 60 9.19 4.51 -7.82
C LYS A 60 9.32 6.03 -7.86
N LEU A 61 8.30 6.76 -7.37
CA LEU A 61 8.35 8.22 -7.27
C LEU A 61 9.49 8.70 -6.37
N GLY A 62 9.70 8.08 -5.21
CA GLY A 62 10.80 8.43 -4.30
C GLY A 62 12.20 8.16 -4.85
N LEU A 63 12.32 7.21 -5.78
CA LEU A 63 13.56 6.87 -6.48
C LEU A 63 13.72 7.60 -7.83
N GLY A 64 12.71 8.37 -8.27
CA GLY A 64 12.72 9.04 -9.58
C GLY A 64 12.65 8.08 -10.78
N ILE A 65 11.99 6.93 -10.62
CA ILE A 65 11.77 5.95 -11.68
C ILE A 65 10.42 6.27 -12.37
N ASP A 66 10.43 6.48 -13.69
CA ASP A 66 9.23 6.81 -14.46
C ASP A 66 8.21 5.67 -14.50
N GLU A 67 6.91 6.02 -14.59
CA GLU A 67 5.79 5.05 -14.62
C GLU A 67 5.81 4.16 -15.90
N ASP A 68 6.56 4.53 -16.94
CA ASP A 68 6.65 3.82 -18.23
C ASP A 68 7.59 2.61 -18.25
N ASP A 69 8.43 2.44 -17.22
CA ASP A 69 9.50 1.40 -17.23
C ASP A 69 9.02 0.01 -16.80
N VAL A 70 7.73 -0.17 -16.51
CA VAL A 70 7.15 -1.48 -16.13
C VAL A 70 5.74 -1.57 -16.70
N PRO A 71 5.35 -2.71 -17.31
CA PRO A 71 3.97 -2.89 -17.77
C PRO A 71 3.01 -2.55 -16.63
N SER A 72 1.92 -1.86 -16.95
CA SER A 72 0.72 -1.80 -16.13
C SER A 72 0.18 -3.22 -15.94
N GLY A 73 0.86 -4.01 -15.10
CA GLY A 73 0.54 -5.38 -14.79
C GLY A 73 -0.61 -5.41 -13.81
N GLY A 74 -1.80 -5.12 -14.33
CA GLY A 74 -3.00 -5.84 -13.92
C GLY A 74 -2.93 -7.29 -14.41
N GLU A 75 -1.85 -7.98 -14.08
CA GLU A 75 -1.71 -9.43 -14.22
C GLU A 75 -1.50 -9.95 -12.81
N GLU A 76 -2.62 -10.37 -12.22
CA GLU A 76 -2.72 -11.63 -11.50
C GLU A 76 -1.40 -12.09 -10.86
N ALA A 77 -1.06 -11.51 -9.70
CA ALA A 77 -0.37 -12.30 -8.70
C ALA A 77 -1.36 -13.36 -8.20
N LYS A 78 -1.58 -14.40 -9.00
CA LYS A 78 -2.00 -15.70 -8.51
C LYS A 78 -0.91 -16.16 -7.55
N ALA A 79 -1.02 -15.74 -6.31
CA ALA A 79 -0.50 -16.49 -5.17
C ALA A 79 -1.44 -17.69 -4.95
N GLU A 80 -1.59 -18.54 -5.97
CA GLU A 80 -2.15 -19.87 -5.84
C GLU A 80 -0.97 -20.83 -6.01
N GLU A 81 -0.81 -21.71 -5.02
CA GLU A 81 -0.05 -22.97 -5.08
C GLU A 81 1.48 -22.91 -4.95
N GLU A 82 2.00 -22.64 -3.74
CA GLU A 82 3.15 -23.40 -3.25
C GLU A 82 3.21 -23.50 -1.71
N MET A 83 2.06 -23.75 -1.07
CA MET A 83 2.08 -24.37 0.26
C MET A 83 2.03 -25.89 0.05
N PRO A 84 3.14 -26.63 0.28
CA PRO A 84 3.08 -28.09 0.24
C PRO A 84 2.09 -28.57 1.31
N PRO A 85 1.24 -29.58 1.00
CA PRO A 85 0.35 -30.14 2.00
C PRO A 85 1.21 -30.73 3.14
N LEU A 86 0.93 -30.31 4.37
CA LEU A 86 1.54 -30.92 5.55
C LEU A 86 1.06 -32.37 5.62
N GLU A 87 1.95 -33.33 5.32
CA GLU A 87 1.76 -34.73 5.68
C GLU A 87 1.64 -34.80 7.20
N ASN A 88 0.41 -34.97 7.71
CA ASN A 88 0.21 -35.42 9.08
C ASN A 88 0.61 -36.91 9.15
N ASN A 89 1.91 -37.16 9.24
CA ASN A 89 2.44 -38.42 9.72
C ASN A 89 2.34 -38.43 11.25
N GLU A 90 1.17 -38.80 11.74
CA GLU A 90 1.02 -39.39 13.07
C GLU A 90 0.65 -40.86 12.90
N ASP A 91 1.66 -41.66 12.56
CA ASP A 91 1.75 -43.05 12.99
C ASP A 91 1.89 -43.07 14.52
N ALA A 92 0.85 -43.51 15.25
CA ALA A 92 0.88 -44.37 16.45
C ALA A 92 -0.48 -44.36 17.19
#